data_AF-A0A2E6TGU7-F1
#
_entry.id   AF-A0A2E6TGU7-F1
#
_cell.length_a   1.000
_cell.length_b   1.000
_cell.length_c   1.000
_cell.angle_alpha   90.00
_cell.angle_beta   90.00
_cell.angle_gamma   90.00
#
_symmetry.space_group_name_H-M   'P 1'
#
loop_
_entity.id
_entity.type
_entity.pdbx_description
1 polymer ?
#
loop_
_entity_poly.entity_id
_entity_poly.type
_entity_poly.pdbx_seq_one_letter_code
_entity_poly.pdbx_strand_id
1 'polypeptide(L)' 'DEKKLKVEKAKLLADGQTVELTVPDIKPTWCMEVRYELETSAGDTVSSRINNTIHNLAE' A
#
# COMPACT_ATOMS: atom_id res chain seq x y z
N ASP A 1 -1.43 10.84 -16.55
CA ASP A 1 -0.85 9.53 -16.87
C ASP A 1 -0.80 8.72 -15.59
N GLU A 2 -1.28 7.48 -15.62
CA GLU A 2 -1.28 6.59 -14.45
C GLU A 2 -0.25 5.48 -14.65
N LYS A 3 0.66 5.32 -13.69
CA LYS A 3 1.73 4.32 -13.75
C LYS A 3 1.60 3.33 -12.62
N LYS A 4 1.50 2.04 -12.96
CA LYS A 4 1.58 0.96 -11.96
C LYS A 4 3.01 0.85 -11.44
N LEU A 5 3.16 0.94 -10.13
CA LEU A 5 4.43 0.73 -9.43
C LEU A 5 4.52 -0.72 -8.95
N LYS A 6 5.72 -1.30 -9.00
CA LYS A 6 5.97 -2.64 -8.49
C LYS A 6 6.18 -2.58 -6.98
N VAL A 7 5.37 -3.32 -6.23
CA VAL A 7 5.63 -3.61 -4.82
C VAL A 7 6.70 -4.69 -4.76
N GLU A 8 7.86 -4.36 -4.20
CA GLU A 8 8.96 -5.31 -4.05
C GLU A 8 8.74 -6.26 -2.89
N LYS A 9 8.17 -5.75 -1.80
CA LYS A 9 7.89 -6.53 -0.58
C LYS A 9 6.66 -5.99 0.13
N ALA A 10 5.91 -6.90 0.74
CA ALA A 10 4.82 -6.58 1.67
C ALA A 10 5.02 -7.40 2.95
N LYS A 11 4.91 -6.75 4.12
CA LYS A 11 5.09 -7.40 5.42
C LYS A 11 4.02 -6.94 6.40
N LEU A 12 3.34 -7.89 7.04
CA LEU A 12 2.50 -7.61 8.20
C LEU A 12 3.39 -7.36 9.42
N LEU A 13 3.18 -6.24 10.11
CA LEU A 13 3.90 -5.88 11.31
C LEU A 13 3.37 -6.66 12.53
N ALA A 14 4.10 -6.55 13.64
CA ALA A 14 3.81 -7.31 14.86
C ALA A 14 2.46 -6.94 15.52
N ASP A 15 1.86 -5.81 15.14
CA ASP A 15 0.55 -5.38 15.60
C ASP A 15 -0.63 -6.11 14.93
N GLY A 16 -0.34 -6.91 13.89
CA GLY A 16 -1.34 -7.66 13.12
C GLY A 16 -2.31 -6.79 12.31
N GLN A 17 -2.06 -5.48 12.23
CA GLN A 17 -2.97 -4.51 11.60
C GLN A 17 -2.27 -3.61 10.59
N THR A 18 -0.95 -3.45 10.71
CA THR A 18 -0.16 -2.61 9.80
C THR A 18 0.56 -3.46 8.77
N VAL A 19 0.35 -3.15 7.49
CA VAL A 19 1.12 -3.73 6.39
C VAL A 19 2.11 -2.70 5.86
N GLU A 20 3.39 -3.03 5.95
CA GLU A 20 4.47 -2.26 5.36
C GLU A 20 4.74 -2.72 3.92
N LEU A 21 4.77 -1.77 2.98
CA LEU A 21 5.05 -2.01 1.57
C LEU A 21 6.38 -1.37 1.18
N THR A 22 7.28 -2.13 0.57
CA THR A 22 8.51 -1.62 -0.04
C THR A 22 8.27 -1.37 -1.52
N VAL A 23 8.33 -0.11 -1.95
CA VAL A 23 8.12 0.33 -3.34
C VAL A 23 9.28 1.24 -3.74
N PRO A 24 10.40 0.70 -4.27
CA PRO A 24 11.63 1.48 -4.46
C PRO A 24 11.49 2.62 -5.48
N ASP A 25 10.62 2.46 -6.47
CA ASP A 25 10.35 3.46 -7.50
C ASP A 25 9.28 4.49 -7.11
N ILE A 26 8.82 4.49 -5.85
CA ILE A 26 7.81 5.45 -5.39
C ILE A 26 8.39 6.87 -5.36
N LYS A 27 7.56 7.83 -5.76
CA LYS A 27 7.92 9.25 -5.83
C LYS A 27 6.74 10.10 -5.35
N PRO A 28 6.98 11.35 -4.92
CA PRO A 28 5.91 12.30 -4.68
C PRO A 28 4.95 12.36 -5.86
N THR A 29 3.65 12.24 -5.58
CA THR A 29 2.59 12.20 -6.59
C THR A 29 1.31 12.80 -6.02
N TRP A 30 0.60 13.54 -6.86
CA TRP A 30 -0.66 14.19 -6.50
C TRP A 30 -1.82 13.19 -6.39
N CYS A 31 -1.78 12.11 -7.16
CA CYS A 31 -2.78 11.05 -7.15
C CYS A 31 -2.10 9.68 -7.15
N MET A 32 -2.27 8.95 -6.06
CA MET A 32 -1.92 7.54 -5.92
C MET A 32 -3.17 6.75 -5.52
N GLU A 33 -3.34 5.58 -6.12
CA GLU A 33 -4.32 4.59 -5.67
C GLU A 33 -3.58 3.34 -5.21
N VAL A 34 -3.92 2.86 -4.01
CA VAL A 34 -3.47 1.57 -3.49
C VAL A 34 -4.69 0.67 -3.41
N ARG A 35 -4.70 -0.41 -4.18
CA ARG A 35 -5.73 -1.45 -4.07
C ARG A 35 -5.17 -2.60 -3.27
N TYR A 36 -5.96 -3.12 -2.34
CA TYR A 36 -5.56 -4.27 -1.54
C TYR A 36 -6.72 -5.25 -1.41
N GLU A 37 -6.33 -6.51 -1.24
CA GLU A 37 -7.19 -7.62 -0.86
C GLU A 37 -6.46 -8.35 0.26
N LEU A 38 -7.08 -8.43 1.43
CA LEU A 38 -6.51 -8.98 2.64
C LEU A 38 -7.41 -10.09 3.17
N GLU A 39 -6.82 -11.15 3.68
CA GLU A 39 -7.53 -12.16 4.46
C GLU A 39 -7.44 -11.78 5.95
N THR A 40 -8.59 -11.74 6.61
CA THR A 40 -8.66 -11.49 8.05
C THR A 40 -8.37 -12.77 8.82
N SER A 41 -8.05 -12.65 10.11
CA SER A 41 -7.87 -13.83 10.99
C SER A 41 -9.12 -14.69 11.12
N ALA A 42 -10.31 -14.18 10.76
CA ALA A 42 -11.56 -14.93 10.75
C ALA A 42 -11.78 -15.72 9.44
N GLY A 43 -10.89 -15.55 8.44
CA GLY A 43 -11.00 -16.16 7.12
C GLY A 43 -11.80 -15.33 6.11
N ASP A 44 -12.31 -14.17 6.50
CA ASP A 44 -13.02 -13.26 5.59
C ASP A 44 -12.03 -12.49 4.71
N THR A 45 -12.38 -12.30 3.44
CA THR A 45 -11.63 -11.46 2.50
C THR A 45 -12.14 -10.01 2.52
N VAL A 46 -11.23 -9.06 2.70
CA VAL A 46 -11.51 -7.63 2.64
C VAL A 46 -10.78 -7.02 1.46
N SER A 47 -11.52 -6.54 0.47
CA SER A 47 -10.98 -5.81 -0.67
C SER A 47 -11.40 -4.34 -0.61
N SER A 48 -10.44 -3.45 -0.83
CA SER A 48 -10.70 -2.01 -0.86
C SER A 48 -9.61 -1.26 -1.62
N ARG A 49 -9.78 0.06 -1.70
CA ARG A 49 -8.82 0.99 -2.28
C ARG A 49 -8.64 2.21 -1.41
N ILE A 50 -7.41 2.73 -1.43
CA ILE A 50 -7.04 3.98 -0.79
C ILE A 50 -6.60 4.94 -1.90
N ASN A 51 -7.14 6.14 -1.91
CA ASN A 51 -6.68 7.23 -2.77
C ASN A 51 -5.93 8.24 -1.89
N ASN A 52 -4.69 8.55 -2.24
CA ASN A 52 -3.84 9.44 -1.45
C ASN A 52 -2.93 10.31 -2.32
N THR A 53 -2.37 11.34 -1.71
CA THR A 53 -1.32 12.22 -2.24
C THR A 53 -0.05 12.03 -1.43
N ILE A 54 1.11 11.95 -2.10
CA ILE A 54 2.42 11.94 -1.44
C ILE A 54 3.06 13.30 -1.72
N HIS A 55 3.08 14.16 -0.70
CA HIS A 55 3.76 15.46 -0.78
C HIS A 55 5.28 15.31 -0.66
N ASN A 56 5.74 14.57 0.35
CA ASN A 56 7.14 14.27 0.62
C ASN A 56 7.28 12.79 0.99
N LEU A 57 8.42 12.18 0.63
CA LEU A 57 8.83 10.89 1.19
C LEU A 57 9.59 11.13 2.49
N ALA A 58 9.57 10.17 3.42
CA ALA A 58 10.39 10.24 4.62
C ALA A 58 11.87 10.36 4.22
N GLU A 59 12.60 11.25 4.89
CA GLU A 59 14.03 11.51 4.67
C GLU A 59 14.90 10.33 5.14
#